data_AF-A0A8J2P881-F1
#
_entry.id   AF-A0A8J2P881-F1
#
_cell.length_a   1.000
_cell.length_b   1.000
_cell.length_c   1.000
_cell.angle_alpha   90.00
_cell.angle_beta   90.00
_cell.angle_gamma   90.00
#
_symmetry.space_group_name_H-M   'P 1'
#
loop_
_entity.id
_entity.type
_entity.pdbx_description
1 polymer ?
#
loop_
_entity_poly.entity_id
_entity_poly.type
_entity_poly.pdbx_seq_one_letter_code
_entity_poly.pdbx_strand_id
1 'polypeptide(L)'
;MTDKRTVIDLDRRRNDNRVALRQLGKSKENKSWLVMGNTFFRLETSEAKSVIEKDQKETDDQINKLRNGMKEKMEKIYDIEGKSMVKGFDLQPLNAEVKAMLPEMKWL
;
A
#
# COMPACT_ATOMS: atom_id res chain seq x y z
N MET A 1 -20.57 -3.23 -0.21
CA MET A 1 -19.96 -3.92 -1.39
C MET A 1 -18.87 -3.08 -2.09
N THR A 2 -18.81 -1.76 -1.87
CA THR A 2 -17.85 -0.85 -2.53
C THR A 2 -16.43 -0.91 -1.96
N ASP A 3 -16.28 -1.03 -0.63
CA ASP A 3 -14.99 -0.96 0.08
C ASP A 3 -13.97 -2.04 -0.36
N LYS A 4 -14.43 -3.23 -0.75
CA LYS A 4 -13.53 -4.29 -1.25
C LYS A 4 -12.99 -3.99 -2.65
N ARG A 5 -13.82 -3.38 -3.51
CA ARG A 5 -13.42 -3.03 -4.89
C ARG A 5 -12.42 -1.88 -4.87
N THR A 6 -12.67 -0.85 -4.07
CA THR A 6 -11.76 0.29 -3.92
C THR A 6 -10.39 -0.13 -3.38
N VAL A 7 -10.33 -1.09 -2.45
CA VAL A 7 -9.05 -1.64 -1.98
C VAL A 7 -8.29 -2.35 -3.10
N ILE A 8 -8.97 -3.13 -3.94
CA ILE A 8 -8.33 -3.81 -5.09
C ILE A 8 -7.81 -2.79 -6.11
N ASP A 9 -8.58 -1.75 -6.40
CA ASP A 9 -8.19 -0.72 -7.37
C ASP A 9 -6.99 0.11 -6.86
N LEU A 10 -6.97 0.44 -5.57
CA LEU A 10 -5.82 1.10 -4.94
C LEU A 10 -4.58 0.20 -4.92
N ASP A 11 -4.73 -1.11 -4.70
CA ASP A 11 -3.60 -2.04 -4.73
C ASP A 11 -3.03 -2.23 -6.14
N ARG A 12 -3.87 -2.20 -7.18
CA ARG A 12 -3.42 -2.17 -8.58
C ARG A 12 -2.59 -0.91 -8.86
N ARG A 13 -3.10 0.26 -8.50
CA ARG A 13 -2.39 1.55 -8.67
C ARG A 13 -1.06 1.56 -7.91
N ARG A 14 -1.03 1.00 -6.69
CA ARG A 14 0.18 0.81 -5.90
C ARG A 14 1.21 -0.06 -6.63
N ASN A 15 0.79 -1.16 -7.24
CA ASN A 15 1.67 -2.02 -8.01
C ASN A 15 2.23 -1.30 -9.25
N ASP A 16 1.39 -0.55 -9.96
CA ASP A 16 1.79 0.20 -11.15
C ASP A 16 2.83 1.28 -10.80
N ASN A 17 2.64 2.00 -9.70
CA ASN A 17 3.63 2.96 -9.18
C ASN A 17 4.98 2.29 -8.87
N ARG A 18 4.99 1.09 -8.28
CA ARG A 18 6.24 0.33 -8.04
C ARG A 18 6.93 -0.10 -9.32
N VAL A 19 6.16 -0.53 -10.33
CA VAL A 19 6.70 -0.89 -11.64
C VAL A 19 7.30 0.34 -12.32
N ALA A 20 6.60 1.47 -12.30
CA ALA A 20 7.05 2.74 -12.85
C ALA A 20 8.36 3.23 -12.20
N LEU A 21 8.44 3.23 -10.86
CA LEU A 21 9.69 3.60 -10.14
C LEU A 21 10.86 2.68 -10.52
N ARG A 22 10.61 1.37 -10.66
CA ARG A 22 11.64 0.42 -11.07
C ARG A 22 12.11 0.64 -12.50
N GLN A 23 11.22 1.04 -13.40
CA GLN A 23 11.58 1.37 -14.79
C GLN A 23 12.35 2.69 -14.86
N LEU A 24 11.89 3.74 -14.17
CA LEU A 24 12.58 5.04 -14.06
C LEU A 24 13.96 4.93 -13.39
N GLY A 25 14.17 3.92 -12.54
CA GLY A 25 15.48 3.60 -11.97
C GLY A 25 16.44 2.97 -12.98
N LYS A 26 15.93 2.26 -13.99
CA LYS A 26 16.73 1.60 -15.03
C LYS A 26 16.98 2.49 -16.25
N SER A 27 16.09 3.43 -16.54
CA SER A 27 16.24 4.37 -17.64
C SER A 27 17.38 5.36 -17.35
N LYS A 28 18.28 5.55 -18.31
CA LYS A 28 19.33 6.60 -18.29
C LYS A 28 18.85 7.93 -18.87
N GLU A 29 17.57 8.05 -19.20
CA GLU A 29 17.01 9.26 -19.81
C GLU A 29 16.76 10.34 -18.75
N ASN A 30 17.06 11.59 -19.10
CA ASN A 30 16.91 12.75 -18.21
C ASN A 30 15.47 13.27 -18.13
N LYS A 31 14.62 12.94 -19.12
CA LYS A 31 13.24 13.42 -19.22
C LYS A 31 12.30 12.24 -19.39
N SER A 32 11.23 12.24 -18.61
CA SER A 32 10.23 11.18 -18.60
C SER A 32 8.85 11.77 -18.83
N TRP A 33 7.98 11.00 -19.50
CA TRP A 33 6.58 11.35 -19.67
C TRP A 33 5.77 10.71 -18.55
N LEU A 34 5.06 11.55 -17.80
CA LEU A 34 4.14 11.14 -16.75
C LEU A 34 2.70 11.32 -17.24
N VAL A 35 1.88 10.30 -17.10
CA VAL A 35 0.45 10.37 -17.42
C VAL A 35 -0.33 10.46 -16.12
N MET A 36 -1.10 11.54 -15.95
CA MET A 36 -2.03 11.68 -14.82
C MET A 36 -3.42 11.96 -15.37
N GLY A 37 -4.32 10.98 -15.23
CA GLY A 37 -5.66 11.05 -15.80
C GLY A 37 -5.60 11.13 -17.33
N ASN A 38 -6.03 12.26 -17.89
CA ASN A 38 -6.08 12.50 -19.34
C ASN A 38 -4.97 13.45 -19.83
N THR A 39 -4.00 13.76 -18.98
CA THR A 39 -2.95 14.76 -19.26
C THR A 39 -1.56 14.14 -19.19
N PHE A 40 -0.69 14.57 -20.10
CA PHE A 40 0.71 14.16 -20.19
C PHE A 40 1.62 15.30 -19.69
N PHE A 41 2.49 15.00 -18.74
CA PHE A 41 3.49 15.91 -18.22
C PHE A 41 4.88 15.43 -18.62
N ARG A 42 5.70 16.33 -19.16
CA ARG A 42 7.12 16.06 -19.40
C ARG A 42 7.91 16.63 -18.24
N LEU A 43 8.44 15.75 -17.40
CA LEU A 43 9.20 16.13 -16.21
C LEU A 43 10.60 15.56 -16.28
N GLU A 44 11.50 16.11 -15.48
CA GLU A 44 12.79 15.47 -15.26
C GLU A 44 12.60 14.15 -14.51
N THR A 45 13.48 13.18 -14.75
CA THR A 45 13.37 11.85 -14.14
C THR A 45 13.49 11.89 -12.61
N SER A 46 14.18 12.89 -12.05
CA SER A 46 14.25 13.16 -10.60
C SER A 46 12.91 13.62 -10.02
N GLU A 47 12.27 14.59 -10.68
CA GLU A 47 10.99 15.15 -10.27
C GLU A 47 9.86 14.12 -10.41
N ALA A 48 9.85 13.38 -11.54
CA ALA A 48 8.89 12.30 -11.75
C ALA A 48 8.98 11.21 -10.66
N LYS A 49 10.19 10.87 -10.20
CA LYS A 49 10.39 9.93 -9.08
C LYS A 49 9.77 10.47 -7.78
N SER A 50 10.04 11.73 -7.44
CA SER A 50 9.49 12.35 -6.24
C SER A 50 7.96 12.38 -6.25
N VAL A 51 7.36 12.69 -7.40
CA VAL A 51 5.89 12.70 -7.57
C VAL A 51 5.31 11.30 -7.36
N ILE A 52 5.89 10.27 -7.97
CA ILE A 52 5.41 8.88 -7.84
C ILE A 52 5.63 8.35 -6.41
N GLU A 53 6.73 8.70 -5.75
CA GLU A 53 6.98 8.34 -4.34
C GLU A 53 5.95 8.97 -3.39
N LYS A 54 5.57 10.23 -3.63
CA LYS A 54 4.51 10.88 -2.86
C LYS A 54 3.16 10.20 -3.09
N ASP A 55 2.81 9.89 -4.33
CA ASP A 55 1.56 9.19 -4.67
C ASP A 55 1.51 7.78 -4.06
N GLN A 56 2.65 7.08 -4.04
CA GLN A 56 2.82 5.80 -3.37
C GLN A 56 2.50 5.88 -1.88
N LYS A 57 3.04 6.88 -1.17
CA LYS A 57 2.77 7.08 0.26
C LYS A 57 1.30 7.39 0.53
N GLU A 58 0.70 8.26 -0.27
CA GLU A 58 -0.71 8.62 -0.12
C GLU A 58 -1.64 7.42 -0.37
N THR A 59 -1.34 6.61 -1.38
CA THR A 59 -2.09 5.38 -1.68
C THR A 59 -1.96 4.37 -0.53
N ASP A 60 -0.77 4.21 0.05
CA ASP A 60 -0.55 3.32 1.20
C ASP A 60 -1.33 3.79 2.44
N ASP A 61 -1.35 5.10 2.72
CA ASP A 61 -2.12 5.66 3.82
C ASP A 61 -3.64 5.46 3.62
N GLN A 62 -4.14 5.62 2.40
CA GLN A 62 -5.55 5.38 2.07
C GLN A 62 -5.93 3.89 2.23
N ILE A 63 -5.07 2.97 1.79
CA ILE A 63 -5.28 1.52 1.97
C ILE A 63 -5.34 1.18 3.47
N ASN A 64 -4.44 1.73 4.28
CA ASN A 64 -4.42 1.48 5.72
C ASN A 64 -5.67 2.03 6.42
N LYS A 65 -6.09 3.25 6.08
CA LYS A 65 -7.34 3.83 6.57
C LYS A 65 -8.56 2.99 6.21
N LEU A 66 -8.65 2.51 4.97
CA LEU A 66 -9.74 1.63 4.52
C LEU A 66 -9.74 0.31 5.28
N ARG A 67 -8.57 -0.30 5.50
CA ARG A 67 -8.45 -1.56 6.27
C ARG A 67 -8.90 -1.38 7.72
N ASN A 68 -8.46 -0.31 8.38
CA ASN A 68 -8.85 -0.02 9.77
C ASN A 68 -10.35 0.28 9.87
N GLY A 69 -10.89 1.11 8.97
CA GLY A 69 -12.32 1.39 8.94
C GLY A 69 -13.17 0.14 8.65
N MET A 70 -12.65 -0.82 7.88
CA MET A 70 -13.31 -2.12 7.69
C MET A 70 -13.34 -2.91 9.01
N LYS A 71 -12.21 -2.98 9.75
CA LYS A 71 -12.12 -3.65 11.05
C LYS A 71 -13.15 -3.11 12.05
N GLU A 72 -13.23 -1.79 12.19
CA GLU A 72 -14.21 -1.14 13.08
C GLU A 72 -15.67 -1.47 12.70
N LYS A 73 -15.99 -1.47 11.40
CA LYS A 73 -17.33 -1.86 10.93
C LYS A 73 -17.64 -3.33 11.24
N MET A 74 -16.65 -4.21 11.10
CA MET A 74 -16.79 -5.63 11.43
C MET A 74 -17.00 -5.83 12.92
N GLU A 75 -16.22 -5.16 13.77
CA GLU A 75 -16.36 -5.20 15.23
C GLU A 75 -17.78 -4.81 15.67
N LYS A 76 -18.32 -3.70 15.15
CA LYS A 76 -19.70 -3.30 15.43
C LYS A 76 -20.75 -4.35 15.04
N ILE A 77 -20.54 -5.08 13.94
CA ILE A 77 -21.45 -6.16 13.52
C ILE A 77 -21.33 -7.35 14.47
N TYR A 78 -20.11 -7.73 14.87
CA TYR A 78 -19.88 -8.80 15.85
C TYR A 78 -20.53 -8.50 17.21
N ASP A 79 -20.44 -7.24 17.68
CA ASP A 79 -21.09 -6.78 18.90
C ASP A 79 -22.62 -6.90 18.81
N ILE A 80 -23.22 -6.47 17.69
CA ILE A 80 -24.66 -6.59 17.45
C ILE A 80 -25.10 -8.06 17.38
N GLU A 81 -24.28 -8.94 16.82
CA GLU A 81 -24.56 -10.38 16.71
C GLU A 81 -24.29 -11.17 18.00
N GLY A 82 -23.75 -10.54 19.05
CA GLY A 82 -23.42 -11.19 20.33
C GLY A 82 -22.33 -12.27 20.22
N LYS A 83 -21.53 -12.24 19.16
CA LYS A 83 -20.42 -13.19 18.93
C LYS A 83 -19.11 -12.58 19.42
N SER A 84 -18.36 -13.31 20.23
CA SER A 84 -17.03 -12.87 20.65
C SER A 84 -16.09 -12.76 19.45
N MET A 85 -15.38 -11.64 19.32
CA MET A 85 -14.42 -11.37 18.26
C MET A 85 -13.43 -12.53 18.09
N VAL A 86 -13.15 -12.93 16.85
CA VAL A 86 -12.13 -13.95 16.56
C VAL A 86 -10.75 -13.36 16.81
N LYS A 87 -10.28 -13.43 18.07
CA LYS A 87 -8.92 -13.07 18.49
C LYS A 87 -7.93 -13.94 17.72
N GLY A 88 -7.23 -13.35 16.74
CA GLY A 88 -6.23 -14.05 15.94
C GLY A 88 -5.93 -13.42 14.57
N PHE A 89 -6.78 -12.53 14.08
CA PHE A 89 -6.60 -11.89 12.76
C PHE A 89 -5.97 -10.49 12.81
N ASP A 90 -5.61 -9.98 13.98
CA ASP A 90 -4.94 -8.68 14.11
C ASP A 90 -3.42 -8.80 13.98
N LEU A 91 -2.98 -9.52 12.95
CA LEU A 91 -1.56 -9.67 12.65
C LEU A 91 -1.09 -8.41 11.92
N GLN A 92 -0.11 -7.73 12.51
CA GLN A 92 0.62 -6.67 11.83
C GLN A 92 1.76 -7.27 11.00
N PRO A 93 2.04 -6.73 9.81
CA PRO A 93 3.21 -7.14 9.04
C PRO A 93 4.48 -6.91 9.87
N LEU A 94 5.37 -7.90 9.88
CA LEU A 94 6.67 -7.83 10.56
C LEU A 94 7.42 -6.56 10.12
N ASN A 95 7.73 -5.68 11.08
CA ASN A 95 8.61 -4.55 10.85
C ASN A 95 10.09 -5.01 10.88
N ALA A 96 10.98 -4.19 10.35
CA ALA A 96 12.41 -4.52 10.27
C ALA A 96 13.02 -4.77 11.68
N GLU A 97 12.47 -4.12 12.70
CA GLU A 97 12.87 -4.26 14.11
C GLU A 97 12.51 -5.63 14.68
N VAL A 98 11.26 -6.10 14.50
CA VAL A 98 10.83 -7.44 14.95
C VAL A 98 11.59 -8.52 14.19
N LYS A 99 11.93 -8.29 12.91
CA LYS A 99 12.77 -9.21 12.14
C LYS A 99 14.21 -9.28 12.67
N ALA A 100 14.76 -8.16 13.15
CA ALA A 100 16.07 -8.11 13.79
C ALA A 100 16.05 -8.70 15.23
N MET A 101 14.90 -8.64 15.90
CA MET A 101 14.69 -9.20 17.24
C MET A 101 14.40 -10.69 17.27
N LEU A 102 14.03 -11.32 16.14
CA LEU A 102 13.94 -12.78 16.03
C LEU A 102 15.37 -13.33 15.95
N PRO A 103 15.96 -13.81 17.06
CA PRO A 103 17.26 -14.46 17.00
C PRO A 103 17.08 -15.69 16.14
N GLU A 104 18.12 -16.08 15.38
CA GLU A 104 18.11 -17.27 14.54
C GLU A 104 17.56 -18.48 15.32
N MET A 105 16.25 -18.76 15.18
CA MET A 105 15.67 -20.04 15.55
C MET A 105 16.20 -21.02 14.51
N LYS A 106 17.45 -21.45 14.73
CA LYS A 106 18.04 -22.62 14.12
C LYS A 106 17.09 -23.77 14.38
N TRP A 107 16.52 -24.27 13.29
CA TRP A 107 15.78 -25.51 13.22
C TRP A 107 16.60 -26.62 13.91
N LEU A 108 16.08 -27.16 15.01
CA LEU A 108 16.32 -28.56 15.38
C LEU A 108 15.33 -29.42 14.61
#